data_AF-A0A951NH59-F1
#
_entry.id   AF-A0A951NH59-F1
#
_cell.length_a   1.000
_cell.length_b   1.000
_cell.length_c   1.000
_cell.angle_alpha   90.00
_cell.angle_beta   90.00
_cell.angle_gamma   90.00
#
_symmetry.space_group_name_H-M   'P 1'
#
loop_
_entity.id
_entity.type
_entity.pdbx_description
1 polymer ?
#
loop_
_entity_poly.entity_id
_entity_poly.type
_entity_poly.pdbx_seq_one_letter_code
_entity_poly.pdbx_strand_id
1 'polypeptide(L)' 'AVLECAGIHDVLSKSLGSSNPINIVHATVAALQGLVRPEEIAARRGLTLEQVAPAAMLRARAQAAAGA' A
#
# COMPACT_ATOMS: atom_id res chain seq x y z
N ALA A 1 -10.82 0.74 12.51
CA ALA A 1 -9.80 1.31 13.43
C ALA A 1 -8.46 1.55 12.73
N VAL A 2 -7.59 0.55 12.52
CA VAL A 2 -6.21 0.81 12.03
C VAL A 2 -6.18 1.50 10.66
N LEU A 3 -6.86 0.94 9.64
CA LEU A 3 -6.82 1.45 8.27
C LEU A 3 -7.51 2.82 8.13
N GLU A 4 -8.64 2.99 8.83
CA GLU A 4 -9.37 4.27 8.87
C GLU A 4 -8.51 5.38 9.52
N CYS A 5 -7.88 5.10 10.66
CA CYS A 5 -6.98 6.05 11.32
C CYS A 5 -5.73 6.36 10.48
N ALA A 6 -5.30 5.41 9.64
CA ALA A 6 -4.22 5.62 8.68
C ALA A 6 -4.65 6.44 7.44
N GLY A 7 -5.93 6.84 7.34
CA GLY A 7 -6.46 7.59 6.20
C GLY A 7 -6.68 6.75 4.94
N ILE A 8 -6.79 5.42 5.08
CA ILE A 8 -7.05 4.53 3.94
C ILE A 8 -8.56 4.40 3.78
N HIS A 9 -9.08 4.94 2.68
CA HIS A 9 -10.52 4.99 2.40
C HIS A 9 -11.01 3.76 1.62
N ASP A 10 -10.23 3.33 0.63
CA ASP A 10 -10.63 2.25 -0.29
C ASP A 10 -9.65 1.07 -0.21
N VAL A 11 -10.02 0.05 0.56
CA VAL A 11 -9.23 -1.17 0.72
C VAL A 11 -10.11 -2.35 1.13
N LEU A 12 -9.78 -3.54 0.64
CA LEU A 12 -10.39 -4.79 1.10
C LEU A 12 -9.41 -5.53 1.99
N SER A 13 -9.88 -6.03 3.13
CA SER A 13 -9.07 -6.85 4.04
C SER A 13 -9.90 -7.92 4.73
N LYS A 14 -9.24 -8.99 5.19
CA LYS A 14 -9.85 -10.07 5.96
C LYS A 14 -8.81 -10.65 6.92
N SER A 15 -9.17 -10.84 8.20
CA SER A 15 -8.37 -11.64 9.12
C SER A 15 -8.60 -13.13 8.86
N LEU A 16 -7.53 -13.88 8.60
CA LEU A 16 -7.56 -15.32 8.26
C LEU A 16 -7.01 -16.23 9.37
N GLY A 17 -6.58 -15.66 10.49
CA GLY A 17 -5.94 -16.41 11.58
C GLY A 17 -6.63 -16.16 12.91
N SER A 18 -5.89 -15.55 13.84
CA SER A 18 -6.40 -15.24 15.17
C SER A 18 -7.57 -14.25 15.13
N SER A 19 -8.58 -14.49 15.97
CA SER A 19 -9.65 -13.52 16.27
C SER A 19 -9.29 -12.59 17.43
N ASN A 20 -8.11 -12.75 18.06
CA ASN A 20 -7.65 -11.86 19.13
C ASN A 20 -7.36 -10.46 18.55
N PRO A 21 -8.01 -9.39 19.06
CA PRO A 21 -7.84 -8.03 18.53
C PRO A 21 -6.39 -7.53 18.52
N ILE A 22 -5.60 -7.84 19.56
CA ILE A 22 -4.20 -7.40 19.65
C ILE A 22 -3.37 -8.01 18.53
N ASN A 23 -3.55 -9.31 18.28
CA ASN A 23 -2.83 -10.01 17.22
C ASN A 23 -3.26 -9.52 15.83
N ILE A 24 -4.55 -9.20 15.64
CA ILE A 24 -5.05 -8.62 14.40
C ILE A 24 -4.40 -7.27 14.14
N VAL A 25 -4.29 -6.40 15.15
CA VAL A 25 -3.64 -5.09 15.01
C VAL A 25 -2.15 -5.27 14.67
N HIS A 26 -1.41 -6.12 15.39
CA HIS A 26 -0.01 -6.39 15.07
C HIS A 26 0.18 -6.94 13.65
N ALA A 27 -0.67 -7.89 13.23
CA ALA A 27 -0.61 -8.44 11.88
C ALA A 27 -0.94 -7.37 10.81
N THR A 28 -1.88 -6.46 11.10
CA THR A 28 -2.23 -5.36 10.19
C THR A 28 -1.06 -4.38 10.05
N VAL A 29 -0.40 -4.02 11.16
CA VAL A 29 0.78 -3.15 11.13
C VAL A 29 1.93 -3.81 10.37
N ALA A 30 2.20 -5.09 10.62
CA ALA A 30 3.23 -5.83 9.90
C ALA A 30 2.94 -5.91 8.39
N ALA A 31 1.67 -6.11 7.99
CA ALA A 31 1.26 -6.11 6.59
C ALA A 31 1.51 -4.75 5.93
N LEU A 32 1.17 -3.64 6.60
CA LEU A 32 1.43 -2.29 6.10
C LEU A 32 2.93 -1.99 5.97
N GLN A 33 3.75 -2.44 6.92
CA GLN A 33 5.21 -2.31 6.87
C GLN A 33 5.85 -3.13 5.74
N GLY A 34 5.20 -4.23 5.34
CA GLY A 34 5.64 -5.06 4.22
C GLY A 34 5.36 -4.47 2.83
N LEU A 35 4.57 -3.40 2.74
CA LEU A 35 4.32 -2.71 1.47
C LEU A 35 5.56 -1.95 1.02
N VAL A 36 5.84 -1.97 -0.28
CA VAL A 36 7.00 -1.27 -0.87
C VAL A 36 6.51 -0.28 -1.91
N ARG A 37 7.07 0.93 -1.88
CA ARG A 37 6.77 1.95 -2.89
C ARG A 37 7.39 1.54 -4.24
N PRO A 38 6.72 1.84 -5.37
CA PRO A 38 7.25 1.48 -6.69
C PRO A 38 8.60 2.17 -6.99
N GLU A 39 8.84 3.38 -6.46
CA GLU A 39 10.12 4.10 -6.62
C GLU A 39 11.27 3.37 -5.95
N GLU A 40 11.03 2.77 -4.78
CA GLU A 40 12.05 2.01 -4.07
C GLU A 40 12.44 0.76 -4.88
N ILE A 41 11.48 0.09 -5.52
CA ILE A 41 11.76 -1.04 -6.39
C ILE A 41 12.52 -0.59 -7.65
N ALA A 42 12.11 0.51 -8.26
CA ALA A 42 12.80 1.08 -9.42
C ALA A 42 14.25 1.45 -9.10
N ALA A 43 14.48 2.15 -7.99
CA ALA A 43 15.81 2.50 -7.51
C ALA A 43 16.68 1.27 -7.19
N ARG A 44 16.13 0.28 -6.47
CA ARG A 44 16.84 -0.98 -6.16
C ARG A 44 17.22 -1.77 -7.42
N ARG A 45 16.43 -1.66 -8.49
CA ARG A 45 16.67 -2.35 -9.77
C ARG A 45 17.46 -1.50 -10.78
N GLY A 46 17.71 -0.23 -10.50
CA GLY A 46 18.36 0.70 -11.45
C GLY A 46 17.52 0.98 -12.70
N LEU A 47 16.19 0.89 -12.60
CA LEU A 47 15.24 1.11 -13.69
C LEU A 47 14.44 2.39 -13.46
N THR A 48 13.79 2.90 -14.51
CA THR A 48 12.84 4.01 -14.35
C THR A 48 11.51 3.51 -13.78
N LEU A 49 10.72 4.43 -13.21
CA LEU A 49 9.44 4.10 -12.61
C LEU A 49 8.46 3.53 -13.65
N GLU A 50 8.50 4.03 -14.89
CA GLU A 50 7.67 3.60 -16.02
C GLU A 50 7.96 2.16 -16.46
N GLN A 51 9.19 1.69 -16.24
CA GLN A 51 9.59 0.32 -16.54
C GLN A 51 9.14 -0.68 -15.47
N VAL A 52 8.83 -0.19 -14.26
CA VAL A 52 8.51 -1.04 -13.10
C VAL A 52 7.02 -1.02 -12.76
N ALA A 53 6.39 0.15 -12.81
CA ALA A 53 5.00 0.33 -12.42
C ALA A 53 4.04 0.18 -13.62
N PRO A 54 2.90 -0.51 -13.46
CA PRO A 54 1.94 -0.66 -14.54
C PRO A 54 1.22 0.66 -14.87
N ALA A 55 0.84 0.83 -16.14
CA ALA A 55 0.24 2.07 -16.65
C ALA A 55 -1.04 2.51 -15.92
N ALA A 56 -1.86 1.57 -15.42
CA ALA A 56 -3.05 1.90 -14.63
C ALA A 56 -2.69 2.61 -13.32
N MET A 57 -1.61 2.18 -12.67
CA MET A 57 -1.16 2.74 -11.40
C MET A 57 -0.53 4.12 -11.59
N LEU A 58 0.23 4.32 -12.67
CA LEU A 58 0.79 5.62 -13.04
C LEU A 58 -0.31 6.65 -13.31
N ARG A 59 -1.37 6.25 -14.02
CA ARG A 59 -2.55 7.10 -14.27
C ARG A 59 -3.27 7.46 -12.97
N ALA A 60 -3.52 6.49 -12.09
CA ALA A 60 -4.16 6.72 -10.80
C ALA A 60 -3.35 7.70 -9.93
N ARG A 61 -2.02 7.59 -9.95
CA ARG A 61 -1.13 8.51 -9.22
C ARG A 61 -1.15 9.93 -9.80
N ALA A 62 -1.15 10.07 -11.12
CA ALA A 62 -1.27 11.37 -11.77
C ALA A 62 -2.60 12.05 -11.45
N GLN A 63 -3.70 11.28 -11.42
CA GLN A 63 -5.02 11.76 -11.00
C GLN A 63 -5.03 12.22 -9.54
N ALA A 64 -4.43 11.43 -8.64
CA ALA A 64 -4.32 11.78 -7.23
C ALA A 64 -3.49 13.07 -7.02
N ALA A 65 -2.44 13.28 -7.80
CA ALA A 65 -1.63 14.51 -7.74
C ALA A 65 -2.34 15.74 -8.32
N ALA A 66 -3.26 15.55 -9.28
CA ALA A 66 -4.03 16.65 -9.87
C ALA A 66 -5.27 17.05 -9.06
N GLY A 67 -5.76 16.16 -8.19
CA GLY A 67 -6.91 16.39 -7.31
C GLY A 67 -6.57 16.93 -5.91
N ALA A 68 -5.28 17.13 -5.61
CA ALA A 68 -4.75 17.73 -4.39
C ALA A 68 -4.30 19.17 -4.66
#